data_AF-A0A2S7KW49-F1
#
_entry.id   AF-A0A2S7KW49-F1
#
_cell.length_a   1.000
_cell.length_b   1.000
_cell.length_c   1.000
_cell.angle_alpha   90.00
_cell.angle_beta   90.00
_cell.angle_gamma   90.00
#
_symmetry.space_group_name_H-M   'P 1'
#
loop_
_entity.id
_entity.type
_entity.pdbx_description
1 polymer ?
#
loop_
_entity_poly.entity_id
_entity_poly.type
_entity_poly.pdbx_seq_one_letter_code
_entity_poly.pdbx_strand_id
1 'polypeptide(L)'
;MGIWVINSCNSWNLTSLTHFFSDKFSSRNKNVIDEMKSSHLNLTKETTIWKAWIGFNASHSSGAMFIGIINFYLALEYFTLFQSDHFFFLFNILTIGFYVWLAKKYWFKIPFIGILITLICYVLSYLIIFI
;
A
#
# COMPACT_ATOMS: atom_id res chain seq x y z
N MET A 1 -14.79 -18.19 18.25
CA MET A 1 -13.81 -17.09 18.10
C MET A 1 -13.72 -16.69 16.62
N GLY A 2 -14.81 -16.17 16.04
CA GLY A 2 -14.93 -15.98 14.58
C GLY A 2 -15.68 -14.70 14.16
N ILE A 3 -15.99 -13.82 15.12
CA ILE A 3 -16.78 -12.60 14.88
C ILE A 3 -15.87 -11.34 14.81
N TRP A 4 -14.66 -11.41 15.38
CA TRP A 4 -13.70 -10.29 15.36
C TRP A 4 -12.90 -10.13 14.05
N VAL A 5 -12.79 -11.20 13.25
CA VAL A 5 -12.12 -11.15 11.95
C VAL A 5 -13.01 -10.51 10.88
N ILE A 6 -14.33 -10.68 10.97
CA ILE A 6 -15.28 -10.12 10.00
C ILE A 6 -15.49 -8.62 10.22
N ASN A 7 -15.52 -8.14 11.46
CA ASN A 7 -15.65 -6.71 11.75
C ASN A 7 -14.39 -5.89 11.44
N SER A 8 -13.23 -6.54 11.32
CA SER A 8 -12.03 -5.88 10.79
C SER A 8 -12.10 -5.70 9.27
N CYS A 9 -12.92 -6.46 8.56
CA CYS A 9 -13.08 -6.36 7.10
C CYS A 9 -13.79 -5.05 6.66
N ASN A 10 -14.58 -4.43 7.55
CA ASN A 10 -15.21 -3.13 7.29
C ASN A 10 -14.24 -1.93 7.37
N SER A 11 -13.04 -2.11 7.94
CA SER A 11 -11.99 -1.09 7.89
C SER A 11 -11.08 -1.21 6.65
N TRP A 12 -11.13 -2.37 5.97
CA TRP A 12 -10.50 -2.62 4.67
C TRP A 12 -11.43 -2.25 3.51
N ASN A 13 -12.20 -1.16 3.64
CA ASN A 13 -12.72 -0.47 2.47
C ASN A 13 -11.52 -0.02 1.62
N LEU A 14 -11.20 -0.84 0.62
CA LEU A 14 -10.13 -0.71 -0.35
C LEU A 14 -9.80 0.76 -0.62
N THR A 15 -8.70 1.22 0.01
CA THR A 15 -8.20 2.59 -0.14
C THR A 15 -7.78 2.91 -1.57
N SER A 16 -7.62 1.91 -2.44
CA SER A 16 -7.40 2.08 -3.89
C SER A 16 -8.66 2.53 -4.65
N LEU A 17 -9.86 2.05 -4.28
CA LEU A 17 -11.12 2.36 -4.97
C LEU A 17 -11.66 3.76 -4.63
N THR A 18 -11.29 4.31 -3.48
CA THR A 18 -11.73 5.67 -3.10
C THR A 18 -11.19 6.77 -4.01
N HIS A 19 -10.13 6.52 -4.79
CA HIS A 19 -9.57 7.53 -5.70
C HIS A 19 -10.47 7.84 -6.90
N PHE A 20 -11.30 6.87 -7.32
CA PHE A 20 -12.27 7.07 -8.41
C PHE A 20 -13.63 7.59 -7.91
N PHE A 21 -13.96 7.36 -6.64
CA PHE A 21 -15.30 7.58 -6.10
C PHE A 21 -15.36 8.50 -4.87
N SER A 22 -14.26 9.16 -4.48
CA SER A 22 -14.22 10.02 -3.31
C SER A 22 -13.27 11.21 -3.44
N ASP A 23 -13.74 12.37 -2.98
CA ASP A 23 -12.96 13.62 -2.97
C ASP A 23 -11.95 13.71 -1.81
N LYS A 24 -11.77 12.64 -1.02
CA LYS A 24 -10.87 12.66 0.15
C LYS A 24 -9.41 12.96 -0.20
N PHE A 25 -9.00 12.67 -1.43
CA PHE A 25 -7.67 12.97 -1.96
C PHE A 25 -7.60 14.25 -2.80
N SER A 26 -8.74 14.90 -3.02
CA SER A 26 -8.81 16.17 -3.74
C SER A 26 -8.33 17.31 -2.84
N SER A 27 -7.71 18.32 -3.44
CA SER A 27 -7.38 19.55 -2.73
C SER A 27 -8.67 20.24 -2.24
N ARG A 28 -8.65 20.82 -1.03
CA ARG A 28 -9.75 21.67 -0.56
C ARG A 28 -9.85 22.97 -1.35
N ASN A 29 -8.78 23.38 -2.04
CA ASN A 29 -8.74 24.56 -2.87
C ASN A 29 -9.08 24.19 -4.33
N LYS A 30 -10.22 24.68 -4.82
CA LYS A 30 -10.71 24.43 -6.18
C LYS A 30 -9.75 24.93 -7.25
N ASN A 31 -9.11 26.08 -7.05
CA ASN A 31 -8.16 26.63 -8.01
C ASN A 31 -6.98 25.66 -8.25
N VAL A 32 -6.51 24.97 -7.22
CA VAL A 32 -5.45 23.95 -7.37
C VAL A 32 -5.94 22.77 -8.21
N ILE A 33 -7.18 22.32 -8.01
CA ILE A 33 -7.76 21.24 -8.80
C ILE A 33 -7.83 21.66 -10.28
N ASP A 34 -8.32 22.87 -10.54
CA ASP A 34 -8.52 23.37 -11.90
C ASP A 34 -7.17 23.53 -12.61
N GLU A 35 -6.16 24.10 -11.94
CA GLU A 35 -4.80 24.22 -12.47
C GLU A 35 -4.14 22.85 -12.71
N MET A 36 -4.32 21.87 -11.80
CA MET A 36 -3.78 20.52 -12.02
C MET A 36 -4.44 19.81 -13.21
N LYS A 37 -5.71 20.12 -13.49
CA LYS A 37 -6.45 19.54 -14.62
C LYS A 37 -6.09 20.17 -15.96
N SER A 38 -5.75 21.47 -15.98
CA SER A 38 -5.34 22.19 -17.19
C SER A 38 -3.85 22.10 -17.48
N SER A 39 -3.01 21.93 -16.46
CA SER A 39 -1.55 21.89 -16.59
C SER A 39 -1.03 20.50 -16.98
N HIS A 40 -0.05 20.48 -17.87
CA HIS A 40 0.63 19.27 -18.33
C HIS A 40 2.01 19.08 -17.68
N LEU A 41 2.50 17.84 -17.63
CA LEU A 41 3.86 17.59 -17.15
C LEU A 41 4.89 18.13 -18.16
N ASN A 42 6.03 18.61 -17.67
CA ASN A 42 7.13 19.03 -18.56
C ASN A 42 7.67 17.87 -19.42
N LEU A 43 7.54 16.63 -18.94
CA LEU A 43 7.99 15.43 -19.65
C LEU A 43 7.15 15.13 -20.91
N THR A 44 5.85 15.43 -20.89
CA THR A 44 4.94 15.13 -22.01
C THR A 44 3.65 15.96 -21.92
N LYS A 45 3.10 16.31 -23.09
CA LYS A 45 1.81 16.99 -23.21
C LYS A 45 0.61 16.01 -23.17
N GLU A 46 0.85 14.71 -23.14
CA GLU A 46 -0.24 13.71 -23.19
C GLU A 46 -0.93 13.51 -21.83
N THR A 47 -0.23 13.78 -20.72
CA THR A 47 -0.78 13.66 -19.37
C THR A 47 -0.79 14.99 -18.62
N THR A 48 -1.90 15.25 -17.93
CA THR A 48 -2.03 16.38 -17.02
C THR A 48 -1.48 16.03 -15.64
N ILE A 49 -1.18 17.03 -14.82
CA ILE A 49 -0.75 16.83 -13.42
C ILE A 49 -1.81 16.02 -12.67
N TRP A 50 -3.09 16.31 -12.91
CA TRP A 50 -4.22 15.59 -12.31
C TRP A 50 -4.24 14.10 -12.68
N LYS A 51 -4.10 13.76 -13.96
CA LYS A 51 -4.05 12.36 -14.42
C LYS A 51 -2.85 11.62 -13.84
N ALA A 52 -1.68 12.27 -13.82
CA ALA A 52 -0.47 11.69 -13.24
C ALA A 52 -0.62 11.44 -11.73
N TRP A 53 -1.18 12.39 -11.00
CA TRP A 53 -1.46 12.25 -9.57
C TRP A 53 -2.35 11.03 -9.27
N ILE A 54 -3.45 10.88 -10.00
CA ILE A 54 -4.35 9.72 -9.85
C ILE A 54 -3.60 8.42 -10.20
N GLY A 55 -2.90 8.38 -11.32
CA GLY A 55 -2.17 7.20 -11.78
C GLY A 55 -1.08 6.75 -10.80
N PHE A 56 -0.31 7.70 -10.24
CA PHE A 56 0.72 7.38 -9.25
C PHE A 56 0.12 6.86 -7.94
N ASN A 57 -0.96 7.45 -7.43
CA ASN A 57 -1.61 6.95 -6.20
C ASN A 57 -2.24 5.56 -6.42
N ALA A 58 -2.89 5.35 -7.56
CA ALA A 58 -3.50 4.08 -7.93
C ALA A 58 -2.44 2.97 -8.04
N SER A 59 -1.33 3.22 -8.74
CA SER A 59 -0.23 2.25 -8.91
C SER A 59 0.50 1.92 -7.61
N HIS A 60 0.73 2.90 -6.72
CA HIS A 60 1.34 2.62 -5.42
C HIS A 60 0.42 1.77 -4.54
N SER A 61 -0.88 2.09 -4.54
CA SER A 61 -1.88 1.34 -3.77
C SER A 61 -2.03 -0.08 -4.29
N SER A 62 -2.03 -0.27 -5.62
CA SER A 62 -2.09 -1.61 -6.22
C SER A 62 -0.82 -2.41 -5.94
N GLY A 63 0.36 -1.79 -5.93
CA GLY A 63 1.62 -2.43 -5.54
C GLY A 63 1.59 -2.95 -4.10
N ALA A 64 1.18 -2.11 -3.14
CA ALA A 64 1.06 -2.52 -1.74
C ALA A 64 0.05 -3.67 -1.56
N MET A 65 -1.09 -3.60 -2.25
CA MET A 65 -2.12 -4.64 -2.22
C MET A 65 -1.63 -5.95 -2.84
N PHE A 66 -0.95 -5.88 -3.99
CA PHE A 66 -0.38 -7.04 -4.66
C PHE A 66 0.61 -7.77 -3.75
N ILE A 67 1.55 -7.03 -3.13
CA ILE A 67 2.52 -7.59 -2.17
C ILE A 67 1.80 -8.27 -1.00
N GLY A 68 0.78 -7.64 -0.43
CA GLY A 68 0.00 -8.23 0.66
C GLY A 68 -0.71 -9.52 0.26
N ILE A 69 -1.42 -9.51 -0.87
CA ILE A 69 -2.21 -10.65 -1.35
C ILE A 69 -1.31 -11.83 -1.72
N ILE A 70 -0.23 -11.58 -2.48
CA ILE A 70 0.63 -12.67 -2.94
C ILE A 70 1.31 -13.35 -1.76
N ASN A 71 1.81 -12.59 -0.78
CA ASN A 71 2.44 -13.18 0.39
C ASN A 71 1.44 -13.91 1.28
N PHE A 72 0.20 -13.39 1.41
CA PHE A 72 -0.84 -14.09 2.14
C PHE A 72 -1.20 -15.43 1.48
N TYR A 73 -1.35 -15.45 0.15
CA TYR A 73 -1.60 -16.67 -0.60
C TYR A 73 -0.44 -17.67 -0.47
N LEU A 74 0.80 -17.21 -0.63
CA LEU A 74 1.98 -18.06 -0.48
C LEU A 74 2.11 -18.61 0.94
N ALA A 75 1.76 -17.83 1.97
CA ALA A 75 1.81 -18.30 3.34
C ALA A 75 0.76 -19.38 3.64
N LEU A 76 -0.41 -19.35 2.97
CA LEU A 76 -1.46 -20.36 3.14
C LEU A 76 -1.16 -21.66 2.37
N GLU A 77 -0.77 -21.55 1.11
CA GLU A 77 -0.64 -22.71 0.22
C GLU A 77 0.79 -23.28 0.18
N TYR A 78 1.80 -22.43 0.39
CA TYR A 78 3.21 -22.76 0.17
C TYR A 78 4.10 -22.33 1.35
N PHE A 79 3.61 -22.54 2.58
CA PHE A 79 4.30 -22.10 3.80
C PHE A 79 5.74 -22.63 3.91
N THR A 80 6.02 -23.81 3.35
CA THR A 80 7.36 -24.41 3.32
C THR A 80 8.41 -23.52 2.62
N LEU A 81 8.01 -22.67 1.66
CA LEU A 81 8.91 -21.69 1.03
C LEU A 81 9.48 -20.70 2.04
N PHE A 82 8.66 -20.29 3.02
CA PHE A 82 9.07 -19.36 4.08
C PHE A 82 9.97 -20.02 5.13
N GLN A 83 9.88 -21.34 5.31
CA GLN A 83 10.69 -22.09 6.27
C GLN A 83 12.05 -22.51 5.69
N SER A 84 12.14 -22.65 4.37
CA SER A 84 13.32 -23.24 3.72
C SER A 84 14.46 -22.25 3.54
N ASP A 85 14.18 -20.95 3.41
CA ASP A 85 15.18 -19.93 3.15
C ASP A 85 14.79 -18.58 3.77
N HIS A 86 15.78 -17.89 4.35
CA HIS A 86 15.65 -16.54 4.90
C HIS A 86 15.34 -15.49 3.81
N PHE A 87 15.74 -15.75 2.56
CA PHE A 87 15.65 -14.79 1.45
C PHE A 87 14.25 -14.17 1.31
N PHE A 88 13.20 -15.00 1.32
CA PHE A 88 11.82 -14.52 1.15
C PHE A 88 11.38 -13.59 2.28
N PHE A 89 11.74 -13.90 3.53
CA PHE A 89 11.43 -13.02 4.66
C PHE A 89 12.21 -11.71 4.61
N LEU A 90 13.52 -11.77 4.40
CA LEU A 90 14.37 -10.57 4.37
C LEU A 90 13.96 -9.66 3.22
N PHE A 91 13.65 -10.22 2.05
CA PHE A 91 13.17 -9.45 0.91
C PHE A 91 11.83 -8.75 1.20
N ASN A 92 10.89 -9.44 1.83
CA ASN A 92 9.62 -8.83 2.25
C ASN A 92 9.81 -7.76 3.33
N ILE A 93 10.65 -8.01 4.35
CA ILE A 93 10.96 -7.05 5.40
C ILE A 93 11.59 -5.78 4.81
N LEU A 94 12.55 -5.92 3.89
CA LEU A 94 13.19 -4.78 3.23
C LEU A 94 12.19 -4.01 2.36
N THR A 95 11.36 -4.71 1.58
CA THR A 95 10.35 -4.11 0.73
C THR A 95 9.30 -3.34 1.56
N ILE A 96 8.74 -3.97 2.58
CA ILE A 96 7.76 -3.32 3.46
C ILE A 96 8.42 -2.20 4.27
N GLY A 97 9.67 -2.35 4.70
CA GLY A 97 10.45 -1.29 5.36
C GLY A 97 10.60 -0.05 4.47
N PHE A 98 10.88 -0.24 3.18
CA PHE A 98 10.87 0.84 2.20
C PHE A 98 9.50 1.51 2.06
N TYR A 99 8.41 0.72 2.04
CA TYR A 99 7.05 1.26 2.03
C TYR A 99 6.69 2.00 3.32
N VAL A 100 7.17 1.58 4.51
CA VAL A 100 7.01 2.32 5.77
C VAL A 100 7.70 3.67 5.67
N TRP A 101 8.91 3.71 5.13
CA TRP A 101 9.65 4.96 4.92
C TRP A 101 8.91 5.91 3.97
N LEU A 102 8.43 5.41 2.82
CA LEU A 102 7.61 6.20 1.89
C LEU A 102 6.33 6.70 2.56
N ALA A 103 5.61 5.83 3.27
CA ALA A 103 4.35 6.16 3.90
C ALA A 103 4.52 7.22 5.00
N LYS A 104 5.62 7.15 5.77
CA LYS A 104 5.96 8.16 6.79
C LYS A 104 6.24 9.53 6.16
N LYS A 105 6.88 9.57 5.00
CA LYS A 105 7.35 10.80 4.37
C LYS A 105 6.30 11.47 3.48
N TYR A 106 5.50 10.68 2.77
CA TYR A 106 4.66 11.18 1.68
C TYR A 106 3.17 10.85 1.83
N TRP A 107 2.78 9.90 2.70
CA TRP A 107 1.40 9.43 2.78
C TRP A 107 0.71 9.90 4.07
N PHE A 108 -0.58 9.62 4.16
CA PHE A 108 -1.42 9.91 5.32
C PHE A 108 -1.32 8.79 6.37
N LYS A 109 -1.72 9.12 7.60
CA LYS A 109 -1.51 8.26 8.77
C LYS A 109 -2.11 6.86 8.65
N ILE A 110 -3.23 6.70 7.94
CA ILE A 110 -3.96 5.43 7.86
C ILE A 110 -3.13 4.34 7.14
N PRO A 111 -2.67 4.52 5.89
CA PRO A 111 -1.76 3.59 5.22
C PRO A 111 -0.48 3.34 6.01
N PHE A 112 0.08 4.39 6.63
CA PHE A 112 1.30 4.26 7.42
C PHE A 112 1.13 3.25 8.56
N ILE A 113 0.04 3.34 9.33
CA ILE A 113 -0.23 2.40 10.43
C ILE A 113 -0.40 0.97 9.90
N GLY A 114 -1.14 0.79 8.80
CA GLY A 114 -1.35 -0.53 8.20
C GLY A 114 -0.03 -1.20 7.79
N ILE A 115 0.82 -0.47 7.04
CA ILE A 115 2.11 -0.99 6.56
C ILE A 115 3.07 -1.22 7.73
N LEU A 116 3.04 -0.37 8.77
CA LEU A 116 3.86 -0.56 9.96
C LEU A 116 3.47 -1.84 10.72
N ILE A 117 2.18 -2.13 10.86
CA ILE A 117 1.71 -3.39 11.45
C ILE A 117 2.21 -4.57 10.61
N THR A 118 2.10 -4.51 9.28
CA THR A 118 2.63 -5.54 8.38
C THR A 118 4.12 -5.77 8.58
N LEU A 119 4.93 -4.71 8.74
CA LEU A 119 6.36 -4.84 9.02
C LEU A 119 6.62 -5.57 10.33
N ILE A 120 5.91 -5.20 11.39
CA ILE A 120 6.04 -5.84 12.71
C ILE A 120 5.67 -7.32 12.61
N CYS A 121 4.60 -7.66 11.89
CA CYS A 121 4.21 -9.05 11.65
C CYS A 121 5.31 -9.84 10.94
N TYR A 122 5.90 -9.32 9.85
CA TYR A 122 6.98 -10.01 9.15
C TYR A 122 8.22 -10.21 10.02
N VAL A 123 8.61 -9.18 10.80
CA VAL A 123 9.75 -9.30 11.73
C VAL A 123 9.46 -10.36 12.79
N LEU A 124 8.29 -10.34 13.43
CA LEU A 124 7.93 -11.34 14.44
C LEU A 124 7.86 -12.75 13.86
N SER A 125 7.26 -12.93 12.68
CA SER A 125 7.22 -14.23 12.00
C SER A 125 8.60 -14.75 11.66
N TYR A 126 9.51 -13.89 11.19
CA TYR A 126 10.90 -14.27 10.93
C TYR A 126 11.61 -14.74 12.20
N LEU A 127 11.46 -14.01 13.31
CA LEU A 127 12.02 -14.39 14.60
C LEU A 127 11.48 -15.76 15.05
N ILE A 128 10.17 -16.01 14.95
CA ILE A 128 9.55 -17.27 15.38
C ILE A 128 10.01 -18.48 14.55
N ILE A 129 10.25 -18.29 13.25
CA ILE A 129 10.57 -19.41 12.34
C ILE A 129 12.05 -19.76 12.38
N PHE A 130 12.93 -18.77 12.53
CA PHE A 130 14.38 -18.95 12.34
C PHE A 130 15.25 -18.72 13.59
N ILE A 131 14.70 -18.21 14.69
CA ILE A 131 15.43 -17.98 15.95
C ILE A 131 14.78 -18.79 17.07
#